data_AF-A2SPY8-F1
#
_entry.id   AF-A2SPY8-F1
#
_cell.length_a   1.000
_cell.length_b   1.000
_cell.length_c   1.000
_cell.angle_alpha   90.00
_cell.angle_beta   90.00
_cell.angle_gamma   90.00
#
_symmetry.space_group_name_H-M   'P 1'
#
loop_
_entity.id
_entity.type
_entity.pdbx_description
1 polymer ?
#
loop_
_entity_poly.entity_id
_entity_poly.type
_entity_poly.pdbx_seq_one_letter_code
_entity_poly.pdbx_strand_id
1 'polypeptide(L)'
;MIQLSEVITQLKSRNAKRIAVQLPEGLKRQAAEISRALKEEGFDVLISGDACWGACDLSLDALEWADVLVHVGHTPVTPEKNVIYLPFQQDIPLEILESAVPQLKKYASVGVTTTIQHAHQTKAICRWLNEHGVNAVIGEGSSRTPLDGQVLGCTYASAKNANAEAYLFIGTGVFHAIGVSLATKKPTFSLDPFADGILQEVSADRLLRKRFAQIEKAKSAKTFGILLSSKSGQARRELAERLATLNENATVILIREISEMQLRNLGFDAYVNTACPRLALDDQSRFPVPVLSPAEFEIVLGKRSWDDYVIDEILP
;
A
#
# COMPACT_ATOMS: atom_id res chain seq x y z
N MET A 1 18.90 -3.06 13.11
CA MET A 1 18.59 -4.37 13.69
C MET A 1 17.14 -4.34 14.14
N ILE A 2 16.34 -5.37 13.82
CA ILE A 2 14.93 -5.42 14.21
C ILE A 2 14.84 -5.63 15.73
N GLN A 3 14.15 -4.74 16.43
CA GLN A 3 13.99 -4.85 17.89
C GLN A 3 12.87 -5.83 18.23
N LEU A 4 13.22 -6.97 18.85
CA LEU A 4 12.27 -8.04 19.18
C LEU A 4 11.77 -7.99 20.63
N SER A 5 12.31 -7.14 21.50
CA SER A 5 12.03 -7.12 22.94
C SER A 5 10.54 -6.98 23.28
N GLU A 6 9.85 -6.05 22.61
CA GLU A 6 8.41 -5.85 22.79
C GLU A 6 7.61 -7.07 22.28
N VAL A 7 8.00 -7.63 21.14
CA VAL A 7 7.37 -8.82 20.56
C VAL A 7 7.53 -10.03 21.49
N ILE A 8 8.71 -10.26 22.04
CA ILE A 8 8.98 -11.33 23.01
C ILE A 8 8.09 -11.18 24.25
N THR A 9 7.94 -9.95 24.74
CA THR A 9 7.07 -9.65 25.90
C THR A 9 5.62 -9.99 25.60
N GLN A 10 5.11 -9.60 24.43
CA GLN A 10 3.75 -9.93 23.99
C GLN A 10 3.54 -11.43 23.76
N LEU A 11 4.54 -12.15 23.26
CA LEU A 11 4.47 -13.60 23.06
C LEU A 11 4.39 -14.35 24.40
N LYS A 12 5.22 -13.96 25.38
CA LYS A 12 5.21 -14.53 26.74
C LYS A 12 3.89 -14.26 27.44
N SER A 13 3.34 -13.05 27.35
CA SER A 13 2.05 -12.72 27.97
C SER A 13 0.86 -13.49 27.37
N ARG A 14 0.97 -13.89 26.10
CA ARG A 14 0.00 -14.75 25.41
C ARG A 14 0.22 -16.25 25.66
N ASN A 15 1.23 -16.64 26.44
CA ASN A 15 1.66 -18.04 26.62
C ASN A 15 1.91 -18.78 25.30
N ALA A 16 2.37 -18.06 24.25
CA ALA A 16 2.68 -18.66 22.96
C ALA A 16 3.87 -19.63 23.09
N LYS A 17 3.77 -20.80 22.48
CA LYS A 17 4.83 -21.81 22.45
C LYS A 17 5.43 -21.91 21.05
N ARG A 18 4.59 -21.95 20.03
CA ARG A 18 4.99 -22.03 18.62
C ARG A 18 4.57 -20.78 17.88
N ILE A 19 5.51 -20.19 17.14
CA ILE A 19 5.36 -18.87 16.53
C ILE A 19 5.62 -18.98 15.04
N ALA A 20 4.70 -18.46 14.23
CA ALA A 20 4.94 -18.20 12.82
C ALA A 20 5.54 -16.80 12.66
N VAL A 21 6.55 -16.63 11.81
CA VAL A 21 7.13 -15.33 11.47
C VAL A 21 6.96 -15.08 9.97
N GLN A 22 6.37 -13.93 9.63
CA GLN A 22 6.22 -13.48 8.25
C GLN A 22 7.00 -12.17 8.04
N LEU A 23 7.78 -12.15 6.96
CA LEU A 23 8.68 -11.05 6.60
C LEU A 23 8.40 -10.59 5.17
N PRO A 24 8.39 -9.27 4.88
CA PRO A 24 8.42 -8.77 3.51
C PRO A 24 9.72 -9.15 2.82
N GLU A 25 9.70 -9.16 1.48
CA GLU A 25 10.85 -9.57 0.66
C GLU A 25 12.16 -8.88 1.05
N GLY A 26 12.13 -7.58 1.34
CA GLY A 26 13.31 -6.81 1.75
C GLY A 26 13.93 -7.24 3.09
N LEU A 27 13.19 -7.95 3.93
CA LEU A 27 13.63 -8.40 5.26
C LEU A 27 13.79 -9.92 5.38
N LYS A 28 13.40 -10.71 4.36
CA LYS A 28 13.49 -12.19 4.41
C LYS A 28 14.89 -12.73 4.67
N ARG A 29 15.95 -12.02 4.27
CA ARG A 29 17.34 -12.43 4.57
C ARG A 29 17.66 -12.44 6.06
N GLN A 30 16.89 -11.73 6.88
CA GLN A 30 17.04 -11.70 8.35
C GLN A 30 16.29 -12.85 9.04
N ALA A 31 15.56 -13.71 8.30
CA ALA A 31 14.73 -14.77 8.88
C ALA A 31 15.51 -15.74 9.77
N ALA A 32 16.74 -16.12 9.37
CA ALA A 32 17.58 -17.02 10.16
C ALA A 32 18.03 -16.38 11.48
N GLU A 33 18.34 -15.08 11.48
CA GLU A 33 18.73 -14.33 12.68
C GLU A 33 17.54 -14.18 13.63
N ILE A 34 16.38 -13.75 13.13
CA ILE A 34 15.14 -13.64 13.92
C ILE A 34 14.75 -15.00 14.50
N SER A 35 14.83 -16.07 13.71
CA SER A 35 14.53 -17.42 14.19
C SER A 35 15.46 -17.84 15.32
N ARG A 36 16.75 -17.52 15.25
CA ARG A 36 17.71 -17.83 16.31
C ARG A 36 17.37 -17.08 17.59
N ALA A 37 17.16 -15.77 17.50
CA ALA A 37 16.84 -14.92 18.65
C ALA A 37 15.55 -15.38 19.37
N LEU A 38 14.50 -15.73 18.62
CA LEU A 38 13.26 -16.25 19.21
C LEU A 38 13.43 -17.66 19.82
N LYS A 39 14.27 -18.52 19.22
CA LYS A 39 14.57 -19.85 19.80
C LYS A 39 15.38 -19.75 21.09
N GLU A 40 16.30 -18.78 21.18
CA GLU A 40 17.05 -18.49 22.41
C GLU A 40 16.14 -18.07 23.57
N GLU A 41 15.01 -17.42 23.25
CA GLU A 41 13.95 -17.09 24.21
C GLU A 41 13.01 -18.26 24.58
N GLY A 42 13.24 -19.45 24.00
CA GLY A 42 12.52 -20.69 24.32
C GLY A 42 11.30 -20.98 23.45
N PHE A 43 11.10 -20.26 22.34
CA PHE A 43 9.98 -20.50 21.42
C PHE A 43 10.32 -21.53 20.33
N ASP A 44 9.34 -22.33 19.90
CA ASP A 44 9.39 -23.03 18.62
C ASP A 44 9.03 -22.06 17.49
N VAL A 45 9.78 -22.07 16.39
CA VAL A 45 9.68 -21.04 15.34
C VAL A 45 9.50 -21.66 13.97
N LEU A 46 8.44 -21.23 13.30
CA LEU A 46 8.12 -21.48 11.90
C LEU A 46 8.28 -20.19 11.10
N ILE A 47 8.94 -20.24 9.94
CA ILE A 47 9.07 -19.10 9.04
C ILE A 47 8.11 -19.28 7.88
N SER A 48 7.27 -18.28 7.61
CA SER A 48 6.45 -18.22 6.40
C SER A 48 7.34 -17.96 5.18
N GLY A 49 7.40 -18.93 4.26
CA GLY A 49 8.22 -18.85 3.04
C GLY A 49 7.60 -18.03 1.90
N ASP A 50 6.27 -17.91 1.89
CA ASP A 50 5.50 -17.24 0.84
C ASP A 50 5.81 -15.74 0.72
N ALA A 51 5.49 -15.16 -0.44
CA ALA A 51 5.57 -13.73 -0.65
C ALA A 51 4.74 -12.96 0.39
N CYS A 52 5.22 -11.79 0.80
CA CYS A 52 4.53 -10.91 1.73
C CYS A 52 4.62 -9.47 1.23
N TRP A 53 3.52 -8.97 0.67
CA TRP A 53 3.47 -7.63 0.06
C TRP A 53 3.07 -6.52 1.05
N GLY A 54 2.53 -6.87 2.22
CA GLY A 54 2.03 -5.93 3.22
C GLY A 54 1.19 -6.61 4.29
N ALA A 55 0.68 -5.82 5.25
CA ALA A 55 -0.29 -6.30 6.24
C ALA A 55 -1.65 -6.71 5.64
N CYS A 56 -1.87 -6.48 4.33
CA CYS A 56 -3.02 -6.98 3.59
C CYS A 56 -2.84 -8.43 3.07
N ASP A 57 -1.69 -9.05 3.36
CA ASP A 57 -1.30 -10.37 2.87
C ASP A 57 -0.76 -11.22 4.02
N LEU A 58 -1.59 -11.42 5.04
CA LEU A 58 -1.20 -12.17 6.23
C LEU A 58 -1.13 -13.67 5.93
N SER A 59 -0.09 -14.32 6.45
CA SER A 59 0.07 -15.79 6.42
C SER A 59 -0.80 -16.44 7.51
N LEU A 60 -2.13 -16.28 7.39
CA LEU A 60 -3.08 -16.78 8.38
C LEU A 60 -3.15 -18.31 8.41
N ASP A 61 -2.86 -18.96 7.29
CA ASP A 61 -2.69 -20.41 7.18
C ASP A 61 -1.56 -20.95 8.06
N ALA A 62 -0.52 -20.15 8.33
CA ALA A 62 0.52 -20.53 9.27
C ALA A 62 0.02 -20.68 10.72
N LEU A 63 -1.13 -20.09 11.07
CA LEU A 63 -1.75 -20.23 12.39
C LEU A 63 -2.37 -21.62 12.61
N GLU A 64 -2.49 -22.45 11.57
CA GLU A 64 -2.79 -23.88 11.75
C GLU A 64 -1.63 -24.64 12.43
N TRP A 65 -0.43 -24.07 12.35
CA TRP A 65 0.83 -24.67 12.83
C TRP A 65 1.49 -23.88 13.95
N ALA A 66 0.91 -22.76 14.38
CA ALA A 66 1.48 -21.85 15.36
C ALA A 66 0.39 -21.12 16.17
N ASP A 67 0.71 -20.74 17.40
CA ASP A 67 -0.22 -20.04 18.30
C ASP A 67 -0.40 -18.57 17.89
N VAL A 68 0.67 -17.95 17.39
CA VAL A 68 0.76 -16.53 17.05
C VAL A 68 1.58 -16.32 15.78
N LEU A 69 1.13 -15.40 14.94
CA LEU A 69 1.87 -14.89 13.79
C LEU A 69 2.53 -13.56 14.16
N VAL A 70 3.85 -13.48 14.07
CA VAL A 70 4.62 -12.23 14.12
C VAL A 70 4.78 -11.71 12.69
N HIS A 71 4.07 -10.63 12.38
CA HIS A 71 4.13 -9.96 11.07
C HIS A 71 5.05 -8.75 11.14
N VAL A 72 6.17 -8.80 10.42
CA VAL A 72 7.22 -7.79 10.47
C VAL A 72 7.06 -6.77 9.33
N GLY A 73 7.38 -5.51 9.59
CA GLY A 73 7.54 -4.45 8.59
C GLY A 73 6.36 -3.50 8.44
N HIS A 74 5.14 -3.90 8.80
CA HIS A 74 3.93 -3.14 8.51
C HIS A 74 3.06 -2.90 9.74
N THR A 75 2.28 -1.82 9.71
CA THR A 75 1.15 -1.60 10.62
C THR A 75 -0.08 -2.42 10.22
N PRO A 76 -0.99 -2.72 11.16
CA PRO A 76 -2.20 -3.48 10.87
C PRO A 76 -3.08 -2.79 9.83
N VAL A 77 -3.58 -3.60 8.89
CA VAL A 77 -4.59 -3.22 7.87
C VAL A 77 -5.94 -3.88 8.18
N THR A 78 -5.91 -5.06 8.78
CA THR A 78 -7.08 -5.77 9.32
C THR A 78 -6.80 -6.13 10.79
N PRO A 79 -7.79 -6.06 11.69
CA PRO A 79 -7.61 -6.50 13.06
C PRO A 79 -7.56 -8.04 13.11
N GLU A 80 -6.45 -8.60 13.58
CA GLU A 80 -6.28 -10.05 13.72
C GLU A 80 -5.79 -10.40 15.12
N LYS A 81 -6.60 -11.15 15.87
CA LYS A 81 -6.36 -11.43 17.30
C LYS A 81 -5.03 -12.13 17.54
N ASN A 82 -4.70 -13.12 16.70
CA ASN A 82 -3.52 -13.96 16.85
C ASN A 82 -2.31 -13.44 16.05
N VAL A 83 -2.33 -12.17 15.67
CA VAL A 83 -1.22 -11.51 14.96
C VAL A 83 -0.59 -10.45 15.87
N ILE A 84 0.73 -10.44 15.93
CA ILE A 84 1.55 -9.37 16.52
C ILE A 84 2.24 -8.65 15.36
N TYR A 85 2.01 -7.34 15.26
CA TYR A 85 2.64 -6.50 14.26
C TYR A 85 3.92 -5.90 14.82
N LEU A 86 5.02 -6.00 14.07
CA LEU A 86 6.29 -5.34 14.35
C LEU A 86 6.63 -4.39 13.20
N PRO A 87 6.16 -3.13 13.23
CA PRO A 87 6.46 -2.16 12.19
C PRO A 87 7.97 -1.93 12.04
N PHE A 88 8.43 -1.72 10.81
CA PHE A 88 9.81 -1.30 10.55
C PHE A 88 9.85 0.21 10.38
N GLN A 89 10.59 0.88 11.25
CA GLN A 89 10.73 2.32 11.30
C GLN A 89 12.20 2.72 11.13
N GLN A 90 12.43 3.87 10.51
CA GLN A 90 13.74 4.43 10.27
C GLN A 90 13.69 5.94 10.39
N ASP A 91 14.57 6.47 11.23
CA ASP A 91 14.72 7.91 11.40
C ASP A 91 15.36 8.56 10.17
N ILE A 92 14.86 9.75 9.83
CA ILE A 92 15.45 10.65 8.85
C ILE A 92 15.87 11.96 9.54
N PRO A 93 16.99 12.56 9.12
CA PRO A 93 17.36 13.91 9.56
C PRO A 93 16.33 14.91 9.06
N LEU A 94 15.95 15.90 9.88
CA LEU A 94 14.89 16.86 9.52
C LEU A 94 15.42 17.99 8.64
N GLU A 95 16.73 18.22 8.64
CA GLU A 95 17.43 19.25 7.86
C GLU A 95 17.25 19.06 6.34
N ILE A 96 16.93 17.83 5.90
CA ILE A 96 16.58 17.55 4.50
C ILE A 96 15.38 18.35 4.02
N LEU A 97 14.51 18.80 4.93
CA LEU A 97 13.29 19.55 4.63
C LEU A 97 13.59 21.01 4.22
N GLU A 98 14.80 21.51 4.48
CA GLU A 98 15.21 22.89 4.15
C GLU A 98 15.01 23.20 2.65
N SER A 99 15.33 22.24 1.78
CA SER A 99 15.17 22.37 0.33
C SER A 99 13.71 22.59 -0.08
N ALA A 100 12.76 22.10 0.72
CA ALA A 100 11.34 22.13 0.41
C ALA A 100 10.67 23.44 0.83
N VAL A 101 11.18 24.08 1.89
CA VAL A 101 10.59 25.26 2.51
C VAL A 101 10.23 26.38 1.51
N PRO A 102 11.11 26.79 0.57
CA PRO A 102 10.81 27.89 -0.35
C PRO A 102 9.59 27.62 -1.26
N GLN A 103 9.36 26.37 -1.63
CA GLN A 103 8.22 25.99 -2.47
C GLN A 103 6.95 25.81 -1.64
N LEU A 104 7.07 25.15 -0.48
CA LEU A 104 5.93 24.82 0.37
C LEU A 104 5.30 26.05 1.02
N LYS A 105 6.07 27.12 1.28
CA LYS A 105 5.55 28.41 1.80
C LYS A 105 4.55 29.12 0.90
N LYS A 106 4.44 28.70 -0.36
CA LYS A 106 3.52 29.30 -1.34
C LYS A 106 2.06 28.91 -1.12
N TYR A 107 1.81 27.91 -0.27
CA TYR A 107 0.48 27.36 -0.01
C TYR A 107 0.02 27.74 1.40
N ALA A 108 -1.28 27.97 1.59
CA ALA A 108 -1.81 28.34 2.90
C ALA A 108 -1.75 27.19 3.92
N SER A 109 -1.73 25.94 3.45
CA SER A 109 -1.52 24.74 4.27
C SER A 109 -0.87 23.62 3.46
N VAL A 110 0.02 22.85 4.09
CA VAL A 110 0.70 21.70 3.49
C VAL A 110 0.46 20.45 4.33
N GLY A 111 -0.20 19.46 3.74
CA GLY A 111 -0.44 18.16 4.35
C GLY A 111 0.80 17.27 4.27
N VAL A 112 1.31 16.79 5.41
CA VAL A 112 2.46 15.88 5.46
C VAL A 112 1.98 14.44 5.38
N THR A 113 2.57 13.68 4.45
CA THR A 113 2.27 12.25 4.23
C THR A 113 3.54 11.43 4.10
N THR A 114 3.50 10.15 4.45
CA THR A 114 4.63 9.22 4.32
C THR A 114 4.16 7.76 4.35
N THR A 115 5.09 6.81 4.28
CA THR A 115 4.85 5.38 4.50
C THR A 115 5.22 4.98 5.93
N ILE A 116 4.99 3.71 6.30
CA ILE A 116 5.24 3.21 7.65
C ILE A 116 6.66 3.50 8.17
N GLN A 117 7.66 3.53 7.29
CA GLN A 117 9.06 3.68 7.68
C GLN A 117 9.34 5.01 8.38
N HIS A 118 8.62 6.08 8.07
CA HIS A 118 8.83 7.42 8.65
C HIS A 118 7.60 7.98 9.36
N ALA A 119 6.53 7.18 9.47
CA ALA A 119 5.25 7.62 10.03
C ALA A 119 5.35 8.05 11.50
N HIS A 120 6.34 7.56 12.26
CA HIS A 120 6.59 7.97 13.65
C HIS A 120 7.15 9.39 13.76
N GLN A 121 7.78 9.92 12.71
CA GLN A 121 8.37 11.27 12.70
C GLN A 121 7.42 12.36 12.15
N THR A 122 6.24 12.00 11.65
CA THR A 122 5.33 12.97 10.97
C THR A 122 4.99 14.18 11.83
N LYS A 123 4.74 13.98 13.13
CA LYS A 123 4.51 15.09 14.09
C LYS A 123 5.75 15.98 14.26
N ALA A 124 6.95 15.39 14.27
CA ALA A 124 8.20 16.14 14.37
C ALA A 124 8.48 16.93 13.08
N ILE A 125 8.24 16.32 11.92
CA ILE A 125 8.31 16.96 10.59
C ILE A 125 7.37 18.17 10.52
N CYS A 126 6.10 18.01 10.92
CA CYS A 126 5.17 19.13 10.95
C CYS A 126 5.66 20.27 11.85
N ARG A 127 6.14 19.98 13.06
CA ARG A 127 6.69 21.01 13.96
C ARG A 127 7.87 21.75 13.33
N TRP A 128 8.82 21.00 12.77
CA TRP A 128 9.99 21.57 12.11
C TRP A 128 9.59 22.49 10.95
N LEU A 129 8.68 22.06 10.08
CA LEU A 129 8.18 22.88 8.96
C LEU A 129 7.48 24.16 9.44
N ASN A 130 6.68 24.07 10.51
CA ASN A 130 6.01 25.23 11.12
C ASN A 130 7.01 26.24 11.70
N GLU A 131 8.06 25.78 12.39
CA GLU A 131 9.16 26.63 12.88
C GLU A 131 9.89 27.35 11.74
N HIS A 132 9.92 26.73 10.56
CA HIS A 132 10.51 27.32 9.36
C HIS A 132 9.50 28.10 8.50
N GLY A 133 8.28 28.32 8.99
CA GLY A 133 7.26 29.19 8.38
C GLY A 133 6.39 28.54 7.30
N VAL A 134 6.33 27.21 7.22
CA VAL A 134 5.36 26.46 6.41
C VAL A 134 4.22 26.01 7.32
N ASN A 135 2.96 26.37 7.03
CA ASN A 135 1.80 25.88 7.77
C ASN A 135 1.57 24.39 7.49
N ALA A 136 2.29 23.52 8.21
CA ALA A 136 2.28 22.09 8.01
C ALA A 136 1.23 21.42 8.90
N VAL A 137 0.31 20.67 8.28
CA VAL A 137 -0.76 19.93 8.94
C VAL A 137 -0.60 18.43 8.68
N ILE A 138 -1.18 17.62 9.57
CA ILE A 138 -1.16 16.17 9.47
C ILE A 138 -2.59 15.66 9.58
N GLY A 139 -2.97 14.78 8.65
CA GLY A 139 -4.29 14.14 8.71
C GLY A 139 -4.25 12.89 9.57
N GLU A 140 -5.33 12.68 10.32
CA GLU A 140 -5.48 11.53 11.20
C GLU A 140 -5.40 10.20 10.44
N GLY A 141 -4.94 9.16 11.14
CA GLY A 141 -4.98 7.78 10.67
C GLY A 141 -6.39 7.30 10.29
N SER A 142 -6.44 6.15 9.62
CA SER A 142 -7.67 5.42 9.31
C SER A 142 -7.58 3.97 9.81
N SER A 143 -8.67 3.19 9.70
CA SER A 143 -8.64 1.77 10.06
C SER A 143 -7.60 0.97 9.25
N ARG A 144 -7.28 1.40 8.03
CA ARG A 144 -6.30 0.76 7.14
C ARG A 144 -4.88 1.33 7.27
N THR A 145 -4.76 2.54 7.82
CA THR A 145 -3.50 3.25 8.08
C THR A 145 -3.56 3.91 9.46
N PRO A 146 -3.27 3.17 10.54
CA PRO A 146 -3.57 3.64 11.90
C PRO A 146 -2.70 4.82 12.37
N LEU A 147 -1.66 5.19 11.62
CA LEU A 147 -0.75 6.28 11.98
C LEU A 147 -1.08 7.57 11.20
N ASP A 148 -1.02 8.70 11.90
CA ASP A 148 -1.24 10.02 11.32
C ASP A 148 -0.25 10.28 10.16
N GLY A 149 -0.75 10.80 9.04
CA GLY A 149 0.03 11.04 7.82
C GLY A 149 0.45 9.78 7.06
N GLN A 150 0.15 8.56 7.55
CA GLN A 150 0.50 7.34 6.83
C GLN A 150 -0.44 7.12 5.63
N VAL A 151 0.14 6.92 4.46
CA VAL A 151 -0.56 6.49 3.24
C VAL A 151 -0.04 5.14 2.77
N LEU A 152 -0.85 4.43 1.99
CA LEU A 152 -0.47 3.19 1.30
C LEU A 152 -0.78 3.35 -0.19
N GLY A 153 -0.25 2.44 -1.01
CA GLY A 153 -0.62 2.38 -2.42
C GLY A 153 -2.07 1.98 -2.72
N CYS A 154 -2.89 1.77 -1.69
CA CYS A 154 -4.30 1.42 -1.81
C CYS A 154 -5.22 2.31 -0.95
N THR A 155 -4.68 3.30 -0.22
CA THR A 155 -5.51 4.24 0.54
C THR A 155 -4.74 5.53 0.80
N TYR A 156 -5.42 6.64 0.56
CA TYR A 156 -4.91 8.00 0.77
C TYR A 156 -5.73 8.76 1.83
N ALA A 157 -6.38 8.03 2.74
CA ALA A 157 -7.29 8.58 3.74
C ALA A 157 -6.65 9.69 4.58
N SER A 158 -5.45 9.47 5.12
CA SER A 158 -4.76 10.50 5.92
C SER A 158 -4.42 11.76 5.12
N ALA A 159 -4.17 11.65 3.81
CA ALA A 159 -4.03 12.84 2.97
C ALA A 159 -5.35 13.62 2.88
N LYS A 160 -6.47 12.94 2.61
CA LYS A 160 -7.79 13.57 2.54
C LYS A 160 -8.20 14.19 3.88
N ASN A 161 -7.95 13.49 4.98
CA ASN A 161 -8.23 13.96 6.35
C ASN A 161 -7.47 15.24 6.69
N ALA A 162 -6.26 15.44 6.16
CA ALA A 162 -5.49 16.65 6.37
C ALA A 162 -6.14 17.89 5.72
N ASN A 163 -6.93 17.70 4.66
CA ASN A 163 -7.64 18.74 3.92
C ASN A 163 -6.79 19.99 3.63
N ALA A 164 -5.59 19.77 3.05
CA ALA A 164 -4.61 20.82 2.81
C ALA A 164 -4.65 21.36 1.37
N GLU A 165 -4.03 22.51 1.13
CA GLU A 165 -3.94 23.10 -0.21
C GLU A 165 -2.87 22.45 -1.10
N ALA A 166 -1.81 21.93 -0.48
CA ALA A 166 -0.80 21.11 -1.13
C ALA A 166 -0.34 19.99 -0.20
N TYR A 167 0.42 19.03 -0.73
CA TYR A 167 0.91 17.88 0.03
C TYR A 167 2.41 17.70 -0.13
N LEU A 168 3.08 17.33 0.96
CA LEU A 168 4.45 16.82 0.96
C LEU A 168 4.41 15.32 1.29
N PHE A 169 4.88 14.50 0.37
CA PHE A 169 5.15 13.09 0.60
C PHE A 169 6.64 12.88 0.88
N ILE A 170 6.96 12.20 1.98
CA ILE A 170 8.33 11.87 2.36
C ILE A 170 8.53 10.37 2.21
N GLY A 171 9.49 9.98 1.38
CA GLY A 171 9.84 8.58 1.16
C GLY A 171 10.48 8.36 -0.20
N THR A 172 10.92 7.12 -0.43
CA THR A 172 11.56 6.75 -1.69
C THR A 172 10.54 6.55 -2.82
N GLY A 173 10.91 7.00 -4.01
CA GLY A 173 10.07 6.94 -5.21
C GLY A 173 8.82 7.83 -5.15
N VAL A 174 8.12 7.92 -6.28
CA VAL A 174 7.03 8.91 -6.47
C VAL A 174 5.62 8.30 -6.49
N PHE A 175 5.49 6.97 -6.38
CA PHE A 175 4.22 6.27 -6.56
C PHE A 175 3.13 6.76 -5.59
N HIS A 176 3.45 6.80 -4.29
CA HIS A 176 2.50 7.24 -3.27
C HIS A 176 2.14 8.72 -3.43
N ALA A 177 3.11 9.57 -3.77
CA ALA A 177 2.89 10.99 -4.04
C ALA A 177 1.94 11.19 -5.26
N ILE A 178 2.13 10.44 -6.34
CA ILE A 178 1.22 10.47 -7.51
C ILE A 178 -0.19 10.05 -7.07
N GLY A 179 -0.30 9.03 -6.23
CA GLY A 179 -1.58 8.59 -5.69
C GLY A 179 -2.27 9.64 -4.82
N VAL A 180 -1.52 10.31 -3.94
CA VAL A 180 -2.02 11.45 -3.16
C VAL A 180 -2.52 12.55 -4.09
N SER A 181 -1.74 12.93 -5.12
CA SER A 181 -2.14 13.94 -6.10
C SER A 181 -3.44 13.59 -6.82
N LEU A 182 -3.61 12.33 -7.25
CA LEU A 182 -4.84 11.87 -7.89
C LEU A 182 -6.04 11.83 -6.93
N ALA A 183 -5.82 11.40 -5.69
CA ALA A 183 -6.88 11.25 -4.69
C ALA A 183 -7.38 12.59 -4.13
N THR A 184 -6.49 13.57 -3.98
CA THR A 184 -6.84 14.91 -3.43
C THR A 184 -7.08 15.95 -4.51
N LYS A 185 -6.60 15.71 -5.73
CA LYS A 185 -6.58 16.69 -6.85
C LYS A 185 -5.85 17.99 -6.46
N LYS A 186 -4.83 17.89 -5.61
CA LYS A 186 -4.01 19.02 -5.12
C LYS A 186 -2.55 18.89 -5.56
N PRO A 187 -1.82 20.01 -5.67
CA PRO A 187 -0.36 20.00 -5.85
C PRO A 187 0.29 19.10 -4.80
N THR A 188 1.17 18.21 -5.25
CA THR A 188 1.83 17.25 -4.38
C THR A 188 3.31 17.21 -4.71
N PHE A 189 4.14 17.24 -3.68
CA PHE A 189 5.58 17.20 -3.77
C PHE A 189 6.09 15.92 -3.13
N SER A 190 7.14 15.35 -3.70
CA SER A 190 7.86 14.21 -3.16
C SER A 190 9.24 14.65 -2.71
N LEU A 191 9.66 14.18 -1.54
CA LEU A 191 11.01 14.37 -1.02
C LEU A 191 11.57 13.01 -0.62
N ASP A 192 12.65 12.60 -1.28
CA ASP A 192 13.35 11.36 -0.94
C ASP A 192 14.39 11.65 0.16
N PRO A 193 14.23 11.06 1.37
CA PRO A 193 15.10 11.36 2.49
C PRO A 193 16.49 10.70 2.41
N PHE A 194 16.74 9.84 1.42
CA PHE A 194 18.01 9.15 1.22
C PHE A 194 18.76 9.58 -0.04
N ALA A 195 18.11 10.35 -0.92
CA ALA A 195 18.77 11.09 -2.00
C ALA A 195 19.24 12.46 -1.49
N ASP A 196 19.66 13.35 -2.40
CA ASP A 196 20.10 14.72 -2.08
C ASP A 196 18.96 15.65 -1.56
N GLY A 197 17.87 15.08 -1.02
CA GLY A 197 16.73 15.84 -0.47
C GLY A 197 16.02 16.71 -1.50
N ILE A 198 16.13 16.39 -2.79
CA ILE A 198 15.57 17.23 -3.86
C ILE A 198 14.05 17.14 -3.83
N LEU A 199 13.40 18.28 -3.61
CA LEU A 199 11.96 18.41 -3.73
C LEU A 199 11.54 18.30 -5.20
N GLN A 200 10.61 17.39 -5.49
CA GLN A 200 10.03 17.22 -6.82
C GLN A 200 8.51 17.39 -6.77
N GLU A 201 7.96 18.28 -7.60
CA GLU A 201 6.51 18.26 -7.85
C GLU A 201 6.14 17.05 -8.72
N VAL A 202 5.16 16.26 -8.29
CA VAL A 202 4.76 15.05 -9.01
C VAL A 202 3.65 15.33 -10.01
N SER A 203 3.72 14.68 -11.17
CA SER A 203 2.67 14.71 -12.19
C SER A 203 2.11 13.31 -12.40
N ALA A 204 0.78 13.22 -12.41
CA ALA A 204 0.06 11.99 -12.72
C ALA A 204 -0.11 11.74 -14.24
N ASP A 205 0.24 12.70 -15.10
CA ASP A 205 -0.04 12.66 -16.54
C ASP A 205 0.52 11.41 -17.22
N ARG A 206 1.75 11.05 -16.88
CA ARG A 206 2.40 9.85 -17.45
C ARG A 206 1.64 8.58 -17.05
N LEU A 207 1.16 8.51 -15.80
CA LEU A 207 0.36 7.38 -15.33
C LEU A 207 -0.99 7.37 -16.06
N LEU A 208 -1.71 8.49 -16.09
CA LEU A 208 -3.02 8.61 -16.73
C LEU A 208 -2.96 8.28 -18.23
N ARG A 209 -1.94 8.74 -18.97
CA ARG A 209 -1.75 8.36 -20.39
C ARG A 209 -1.56 6.86 -20.57
N LYS A 210 -0.77 6.21 -19.69
CA LYS A 210 -0.60 4.76 -19.71
C LYS A 210 -1.93 4.05 -19.43
N ARG A 211 -2.70 4.53 -18.44
CA ARG A 211 -4.00 3.96 -18.08
C ARG A 211 -5.02 4.12 -19.20
N PHE A 212 -5.10 5.30 -19.81
CA PHE A 212 -5.94 5.54 -20.99
C PHE A 212 -5.64 4.55 -22.12
N ALA A 213 -4.35 4.31 -22.42
CA ALA A 213 -3.97 3.32 -23.43
C ALA A 213 -4.42 1.89 -23.08
N GLN A 214 -4.42 1.50 -21.81
CA GLN A 214 -4.93 0.18 -21.38
C GLN A 214 -6.45 0.09 -21.52
N ILE A 215 -7.18 1.16 -21.16
CA ILE A 215 -8.64 1.26 -21.34
C ILE A 215 -8.99 1.11 -22.82
N GLU A 216 -8.35 1.87 -23.71
CA GLU A 216 -8.61 1.79 -25.15
C GLU A 216 -8.32 0.40 -25.72
N LYS A 217 -7.21 -0.24 -25.31
CA LYS A 217 -6.89 -1.62 -25.72
C LYS A 217 -7.97 -2.61 -25.26
N ALA A 218 -8.47 -2.45 -24.04
CA ALA A 218 -9.47 -3.33 -23.44
C ALA A 218 -10.88 -3.18 -24.05
N LYS A 219 -11.19 -2.09 -24.77
CA LYS A 219 -12.48 -1.96 -25.49
C LYS A 219 -12.72 -3.05 -26.54
N SER A 220 -11.64 -3.66 -27.04
CA SER A 220 -11.70 -4.76 -28.01
C SER A 220 -11.77 -6.16 -27.37
N ALA A 221 -11.68 -6.25 -26.04
CA ALA A 221 -11.70 -7.53 -25.32
C ALA A 221 -13.09 -8.18 -25.38
N LYS A 222 -13.13 -9.50 -25.65
CA LYS A 222 -14.35 -10.30 -25.69
C LYS A 222 -14.61 -10.98 -24.37
N THR A 223 -13.57 -11.36 -23.63
CA THR A 223 -13.68 -12.00 -22.31
C THR A 223 -12.96 -11.19 -21.24
N PHE A 224 -13.58 -11.07 -20.06
CA PHE A 224 -13.02 -10.35 -18.92
C PHE A 224 -12.86 -11.29 -17.71
N GLY A 225 -11.65 -11.37 -17.16
CA GLY A 225 -11.41 -12.05 -15.89
C GLY A 225 -11.42 -11.07 -14.72
N ILE A 226 -12.39 -11.17 -13.81
CA ILE A 226 -12.44 -10.33 -12.59
C ILE A 226 -11.64 -11.01 -11.49
N LEU A 227 -10.48 -10.46 -11.17
CA LEU A 227 -9.54 -11.01 -10.20
C LEU A 227 -10.01 -10.69 -8.78
N LEU A 228 -10.45 -11.71 -8.04
CA LEU A 228 -10.77 -11.66 -6.62
C LEU A 228 -9.62 -12.29 -5.84
N SER A 229 -8.91 -11.48 -5.04
CA SER A 229 -7.82 -12.01 -4.22
C SER A 229 -8.33 -12.75 -3.00
N SER A 230 -7.68 -13.85 -2.64
CA SER A 230 -7.90 -14.55 -1.37
C SER A 230 -7.01 -14.04 -0.22
N LYS A 231 -6.21 -12.98 -0.43
CA LYS A 231 -5.34 -12.38 0.60
C LYS A 231 -6.18 -11.57 1.60
N SER A 232 -5.82 -11.66 2.89
CA SER A 232 -6.65 -11.20 4.03
C SER A 232 -7.18 -9.78 3.92
N GLY A 233 -6.38 -8.84 3.40
CA GLY A 233 -6.77 -7.44 3.26
C GLY A 233 -7.10 -7.02 1.82
N GLN A 234 -7.17 -7.93 0.84
CA GLN A 234 -7.38 -7.61 -0.58
C GLN A 234 -8.68 -8.18 -1.15
N ALA A 235 -9.40 -9.03 -0.41
CA ALA A 235 -10.60 -9.70 -0.87
C ALA A 235 -11.82 -8.74 -0.96
N ARG A 236 -12.03 -8.11 -2.12
CA ARG A 236 -13.19 -7.23 -2.37
C ARG A 236 -14.33 -8.01 -3.05
N ARG A 237 -14.91 -8.98 -2.33
CA ARG A 237 -15.92 -9.92 -2.87
C ARG A 237 -17.14 -9.23 -3.48
N GLU A 238 -17.80 -8.36 -2.72
CA GLU A 238 -19.02 -7.67 -3.17
C GLU A 238 -18.75 -6.83 -4.42
N LEU A 239 -17.58 -6.19 -4.49
CA LEU A 239 -17.16 -5.45 -5.68
C LEU A 239 -16.97 -6.38 -6.87
N ALA A 240 -16.28 -7.51 -6.71
CA ALA A 240 -16.06 -8.47 -7.78
C ALA A 240 -17.39 -9.03 -8.32
N GLU A 241 -18.29 -9.44 -7.43
CA GLU A 241 -19.62 -9.95 -7.78
C GLU A 241 -20.44 -8.87 -8.51
N ARG A 242 -20.43 -7.62 -8.02
CA ARG A 242 -21.08 -6.48 -8.70
C ARG A 242 -20.53 -6.22 -10.09
N LEU A 243 -19.21 -6.22 -10.27
CA LEU A 243 -18.59 -5.96 -11.57
C LEU A 243 -18.92 -7.07 -12.57
N ALA A 244 -19.06 -8.32 -12.11
CA ALA A 244 -19.44 -9.45 -12.96
C ALA A 244 -20.84 -9.28 -13.55
N THR A 245 -21.77 -8.62 -12.84
CA THR A 245 -23.11 -8.35 -13.37
C THR A 245 -23.13 -7.23 -14.42
N LEU A 246 -22.04 -6.48 -14.62
CA LEU A 246 -22.00 -5.36 -15.57
C LEU A 246 -21.73 -5.80 -17.01
N ASN A 247 -21.23 -7.02 -17.22
CA ASN A 247 -20.94 -7.58 -18.54
C ASN A 247 -21.08 -9.11 -18.50
N GLU A 248 -21.90 -9.68 -19.38
CA GLU A 248 -22.18 -11.13 -19.46
C GLU A 248 -20.93 -11.98 -19.75
N ASN A 249 -19.89 -11.40 -20.35
CA ASN A 249 -18.63 -12.08 -20.65
C ASN A 249 -17.56 -11.90 -19.55
N ALA A 250 -17.96 -11.37 -18.39
CA ALA A 250 -17.08 -11.23 -17.23
C ALA A 250 -17.24 -12.42 -16.27
N THR A 251 -16.12 -13.00 -15.86
CA THR A 251 -16.09 -14.15 -14.93
C THR A 251 -15.22 -13.83 -13.73
N VAL A 252 -15.73 -14.09 -12.52
CA VAL A 252 -14.96 -13.94 -11.28
C VAL A 252 -13.94 -15.08 -11.15
N ILE A 253 -12.70 -14.73 -10.86
CA ILE A 253 -11.57 -15.65 -10.70
C ILE A 253 -11.00 -15.45 -9.29
N LEU A 254 -11.15 -16.47 -8.45
CA LEU A 254 -10.50 -16.51 -7.15
C LEU A 254 -9.02 -16.87 -7.31
N ILE A 255 -8.13 -16.02 -6.82
CA ILE A 255 -6.69 -16.19 -6.98
C ILE A 255 -5.94 -15.67 -5.75
N ARG A 256 -4.93 -16.39 -5.25
CA ARG A 256 -4.09 -15.89 -4.15
C ARG A 256 -3.01 -14.96 -4.68
N GLU A 257 -2.09 -15.50 -5.47
CA GLU A 257 -0.97 -14.76 -6.04
C GLU A 257 -1.24 -14.40 -7.51
N ILE A 258 -1.31 -13.10 -7.81
CA ILE A 258 -1.53 -12.60 -9.17
C ILE A 258 -0.18 -12.38 -9.83
N SER A 259 0.15 -13.18 -10.84
CA SER A 259 1.42 -13.09 -11.58
C SER A 259 1.20 -13.15 -13.08
N GLU A 260 2.21 -12.70 -13.84
CA GLU A 260 2.21 -12.80 -15.31
C GLU A 260 1.88 -14.22 -15.78
N MET A 261 2.53 -15.22 -15.18
CA MET A 261 2.35 -16.62 -15.55
C MET A 261 0.90 -17.08 -15.34
N GLN A 262 0.29 -16.74 -14.21
CA GLN A 262 -1.10 -17.10 -13.92
C GLN A 262 -2.06 -16.44 -14.91
N LEU A 263 -1.91 -15.13 -15.15
CA LEU A 263 -2.78 -14.41 -16.10
C LEU A 263 -2.59 -14.88 -17.55
N ARG A 264 -1.39 -15.31 -17.94
CA ARG A 264 -1.14 -15.90 -19.25
C ARG A 264 -1.83 -17.26 -19.40
N ASN A 265 -1.79 -18.10 -18.38
CA ASN A 265 -2.40 -19.44 -18.40
C ASN A 265 -3.93 -19.39 -18.38
N LEU A 266 -4.51 -18.39 -17.69
CA LEU A 266 -5.96 -18.18 -17.64
C LEU A 266 -6.53 -17.67 -18.99
N GLY A 267 -5.76 -16.91 -19.76
CA GLY A 267 -6.06 -16.64 -21.18
C GLY A 267 -7.22 -15.70 -21.50
N PHE A 268 -7.67 -14.85 -20.56
CA PHE A 268 -8.69 -13.82 -20.84
C PHE A 268 -8.11 -12.66 -21.66
N ASP A 269 -8.95 -12.00 -22.45
CA ASP A 269 -8.53 -10.87 -23.30
C ASP A 269 -8.16 -9.62 -22.49
N ALA A 270 -8.79 -9.44 -21.32
CA ALA A 270 -8.46 -8.43 -20.33
C ALA A 270 -8.84 -8.91 -18.91
N TYR A 271 -8.21 -8.32 -17.90
CA TYR A 271 -8.54 -8.58 -16.50
C TYR A 271 -9.02 -7.30 -15.80
N VAL A 272 -9.88 -7.48 -14.80
CA VAL A 272 -10.34 -6.43 -13.89
C VAL A 272 -9.86 -6.77 -12.49
N ASN A 273 -9.01 -5.91 -11.93
CA ASN A 273 -8.34 -6.13 -10.66
C ASN A 273 -9.18 -5.62 -9.50
N THR A 274 -9.76 -6.54 -8.72
CA THR A 274 -10.39 -6.21 -7.42
C THR A 274 -9.49 -6.55 -6.23
N ALA A 275 -8.22 -6.88 -6.47
CA ALA A 275 -7.20 -7.12 -5.44
C ALA A 275 -6.43 -5.83 -5.09
N CYS A 276 -5.12 -5.92 -4.87
CA CYS A 276 -4.22 -4.78 -4.65
C CYS A 276 -4.25 -3.79 -5.85
N PRO A 277 -4.64 -2.52 -5.65
CA PRO A 277 -4.67 -1.50 -6.71
C PRO A 277 -3.34 -1.32 -7.45
N ARG A 278 -2.21 -1.51 -6.75
CA ARG A 278 -0.87 -1.35 -7.34
C ARG A 278 -0.60 -2.29 -8.51
N LEU A 279 -1.23 -3.47 -8.56
CA LEU A 279 -0.99 -4.42 -9.65
C LEU A 279 -1.37 -3.83 -11.01
N ALA A 280 -2.51 -3.14 -11.09
CA ALA A 280 -2.93 -2.49 -12.32
C ALA A 280 -2.06 -1.25 -12.65
N LEU A 281 -1.44 -0.62 -11.67
CA LEU A 281 -0.71 0.64 -11.87
C LEU A 281 0.79 0.42 -12.13
N ASP A 282 1.46 -0.31 -11.24
CA ASP A 282 2.91 -0.55 -11.25
C ASP A 282 3.29 -1.73 -12.16
N ASP A 283 2.53 -2.82 -12.07
CA ASP A 283 2.90 -4.11 -12.67
C ASP A 283 2.32 -4.33 -14.06
N GLN A 284 1.53 -3.38 -14.59
CA GLN A 284 0.88 -3.50 -15.89
C GLN A 284 1.82 -3.89 -17.03
N SER A 285 3.07 -3.41 -17.02
CA SER A 285 4.06 -3.74 -18.06
C SER A 285 4.49 -5.21 -18.06
N ARG A 286 4.28 -5.93 -16.95
CA ARG A 286 4.60 -7.35 -16.80
C ARG A 286 3.44 -8.23 -17.26
N PHE A 287 2.21 -7.72 -17.29
CA PHE A 287 1.04 -8.52 -17.64
C PHE A 287 0.85 -8.64 -19.15
N PRO A 288 0.38 -9.81 -19.64
CA PRO A 288 0.29 -10.09 -21.07
C PRO A 288 -0.83 -9.27 -21.76
N VAL A 289 -1.82 -8.83 -20.99
CA VAL A 289 -3.03 -8.14 -21.45
C VAL A 289 -3.38 -6.98 -20.50
N PRO A 290 -4.30 -6.08 -20.86
CA PRO A 290 -4.74 -5.02 -19.95
C PRO A 290 -5.24 -5.58 -18.62
N VAL A 291 -4.78 -4.98 -17.53
CA VAL A 291 -5.31 -5.21 -16.18
C VAL A 291 -5.88 -3.88 -15.70
N LEU A 292 -7.20 -3.81 -15.62
CA LEU A 292 -7.96 -2.60 -15.33
C LEU A 292 -8.29 -2.51 -13.85
N SER A 293 -8.40 -1.29 -13.34
CA SER A 293 -9.08 -1.03 -12.08
C SER A 293 -10.61 -1.16 -12.25
N PRO A 294 -11.38 -1.22 -11.15
CA PRO A 294 -12.85 -1.19 -11.19
C PRO A 294 -13.41 0.02 -11.96
N ALA A 295 -12.88 1.22 -11.70
CA ALA A 295 -13.33 2.45 -12.35
C ALA A 295 -12.97 2.46 -13.84
N GLU A 296 -11.82 1.89 -14.21
CA GLU A 296 -11.42 1.78 -15.61
C GLU A 296 -12.26 0.78 -16.38
N PHE A 297 -12.68 -0.32 -15.74
CA PHE A 297 -13.64 -1.24 -16.33
C PHE A 297 -15.00 -0.57 -16.56
N GLU A 298 -15.47 0.24 -15.61
CA GLU A 298 -16.68 1.06 -15.80
C GLU A 298 -16.55 2.02 -17.01
N ILE A 299 -15.36 2.59 -17.25
CA ILE A 299 -15.07 3.43 -18.43
C ILE A 299 -15.11 2.59 -19.72
N VAL A 300 -14.50 1.40 -19.73
CA VAL A 300 -14.55 0.49 -20.89
C VAL A 300 -15.98 0.14 -21.27
N LEU A 301 -16.87 -0.06 -20.28
CA LEU A 301 -18.28 -0.35 -20.49
C LEU A 301 -19.15 0.88 -20.80
N GLY A 302 -18.58 2.08 -20.85
CA GLY A 302 -19.32 3.34 -21.05
C GLY A 302 -20.22 3.75 -19.88
N LYS A 303 -19.99 3.18 -18.68
CA LYS A 303 -20.74 3.49 -17.45
C LYS A 303 -20.14 4.65 -16.66
N ARG A 304 -18.91 5.05 -16.98
CA ARG A 304 -18.17 6.18 -16.38
C ARG A 304 -17.45 6.96 -17.49
N SER A 305 -17.40 8.29 -17.37
CA SER A 305 -16.58 9.12 -18.27
C SER A 305 -15.11 9.07 -17.87
N TRP A 306 -14.20 9.24 -18.84
CA TRP A 306 -12.78 9.42 -18.55
C TRP A 306 -12.50 10.63 -17.64
N ASP A 307 -13.28 11.71 -17.79
CA ASP A 307 -13.13 12.92 -16.97
C ASP A 307 -13.44 12.66 -15.48
N ASP A 308 -14.16 11.58 -15.19
CA ASP A 308 -14.48 11.10 -13.84
C ASP A 308 -13.53 9.98 -13.37
N TYR A 309 -12.31 9.92 -13.95
CA TYR A 309 -11.28 8.98 -13.53
C TYR A 309 -10.96 9.16 -12.04
N VAL A 310 -10.88 8.04 -11.33
CA VAL A 310 -10.46 7.98 -9.93
C VAL A 310 -9.41 6.89 -9.77
N ILE A 311 -8.44 7.15 -8.90
CA ILE A 311 -7.51 6.11 -8.47
C ILE A 311 -8.25 5.09 -7.61
N ASP A 312 -7.95 3.81 -7.80
CA ASP A 312 -8.57 2.73 -7.03
C ASP A 312 -8.02 2.70 -5.60
N GLU A 313 -8.94 2.66 -4.64
CA GLU A 313 -8.66 2.61 -3.21
C GLU A 313 -9.44 1.48 -2.56
N ILE A 314 -8.85 0.89 -1.52
CA ILE A 314 -9.52 -0.01 -0.60
C ILE A 314 -9.87 0.82 0.64
N LEU A 315 -11.13 1.25 0.69
CA LEU A 315 -11.68 2.01 1.80
C LEU A 315 -12.14 1.07 2.92
N PRO A 316 -12.26 1.57 4.16
CA PRO A 316 -12.76 0.83 5.32
C PRO A 316 -14.15 0.21 5.12
#